data_AF-A0A6N9PD99-F1
#
_entry.id   AF-A0A6N9PD99-F1
#
_cell.length_a   1.000
_cell.length_b   1.000
_cell.length_c   1.000
_cell.angle_alpha   90.00
_cell.angle_beta   90.00
_cell.angle_gamma   90.00
#
_symmetry.space_group_name_H-M   'P 1'
#
loop_
_entity.id
_entity.type
_entity.pdbx_description
1 polymer ?
#
loop_
_entity_poly.entity_id
_entity_poly.type
_entity_poly.pdbx_seq_one_letter_code
_entity_poly.pdbx_strand_id
1 'polypeptide(L)'
;MQIYPEVLIRTILGMTRKNIHPLSYAVHITAERLFVQHISIDDLLFTKDIYPAAAKLLDKKPVNVTRRIERLANHCQDKLLADGLVEKYIGKPADDLGDPHDLIIYLAVYAYLGEPFYKALQLYPELFASQADLPSLP
;
A
#
# COMPACT_ATOMS: atom_id res chain seq x y z
N MET A 1 7.41 -1.03 14.75
CA MET A 1 8.40 -1.79 13.96
C MET A 1 7.99 -1.67 12.51
N GLN A 2 8.72 -0.92 11.68
CA GLN A 2 8.41 -0.85 10.25
C GLN A 2 8.66 -2.23 9.64
N ILE A 3 7.61 -2.87 9.10
CA ILE A 3 7.77 -4.10 8.34
C ILE A 3 8.27 -3.69 6.97
N TYR A 4 9.43 -4.20 6.57
CA TYR A 4 9.95 -3.95 5.23
C TYR A 4 8.93 -4.49 4.21
N PRO A 5 8.38 -3.68 3.28
CA PRO A 5 7.29 -4.10 2.40
C PRO A 5 7.56 -5.40 1.62
N GLU A 6 8.82 -5.67 1.32
CA GLU A 6 9.23 -6.92 0.69
C GLU A 6 8.88 -8.15 1.53
N VAL A 7 9.14 -8.10 2.84
CA VAL A 7 8.84 -9.19 3.78
C VAL A 7 7.33 -9.42 3.87
N LEU A 8 6.55 -8.33 3.95
CA LEU A 8 5.10 -8.39 3.95
C LEU A 8 4.56 -9.07 2.69
N ILE A 9 5.00 -8.62 1.52
CA ILE A 9 4.56 -9.17 0.23
C ILE A 9 4.98 -10.65 0.08
N ARG A 10 6.18 -11.03 0.52
CA ARG A 10 6.62 -12.45 0.52
C ARG A 10 5.78 -13.30 1.46
N THR A 11 5.36 -12.75 2.59
CA THR A 11 4.49 -13.47 3.55
C THR A 11 3.12 -13.74 2.93
N ILE A 12 2.58 -12.81 2.15
CA ILE A 12 1.31 -12.98 1.44
C ILE A 12 1.45 -13.97 0.28
N LEU A 13 2.43 -13.75 -0.61
CA LEU A 13 2.57 -14.56 -1.84
C LEU A 13 3.19 -15.94 -1.61
N GLY A 14 3.81 -16.17 -0.45
CA GLY A 14 4.56 -17.40 -0.16
C GLY A 14 5.81 -17.55 -1.02
N MET A 15 6.21 -18.80 -1.29
CA MET A 15 7.38 -19.11 -2.11
C MET A 15 7.13 -18.76 -3.58
N THR A 16 7.52 -17.54 -3.98
CA THR A 16 7.44 -17.06 -5.36
C THR A 16 8.81 -16.74 -5.94
N ARG A 17 9.03 -17.14 -7.20
CA ARG A 17 10.20 -16.72 -7.99
C ARG A 17 9.98 -15.37 -8.70
N LYS A 18 8.78 -14.79 -8.59
CA LYS A 18 8.46 -13.49 -9.21
C LYS A 18 9.28 -12.41 -8.53
N ASN A 19 9.82 -11.48 -9.34
CA ASN A 19 10.44 -10.27 -8.81
C ASN A 19 9.34 -9.34 -8.25
N ILE A 20 9.31 -9.20 -6.92
CA ILE A 20 8.32 -8.39 -6.19
C ILE A 20 8.78 -6.95 -5.92
N HIS A 21 10.03 -6.59 -6.25
CA HIS A 21 10.56 -5.25 -6.00
C HIS A 21 9.69 -4.12 -6.57
N PRO A 22 9.06 -4.23 -7.77
CA PRO A 22 8.15 -3.20 -8.24
C PRO A 22 7.03 -2.87 -7.24
N LEU A 23 6.33 -3.89 -6.75
CA LEU A 23 5.26 -3.69 -5.77
C LEU A 23 5.81 -3.23 -4.41
N SER A 24 6.92 -3.82 -3.98
CA SER A 24 7.56 -3.43 -2.71
C SER A 24 7.95 -1.96 -2.68
N TYR A 25 8.49 -1.41 -3.78
CA TYR A 25 8.80 0.01 -3.87
C TYR A 25 7.55 0.87 -3.90
N ALA A 26 6.50 0.47 -4.63
CA ALA A 26 5.25 1.21 -4.63
C ALA A 26 4.66 1.32 -3.22
N VAL A 27 4.58 0.19 -2.48
CA VAL A 27 4.11 0.16 -1.09
C VAL A 27 4.98 1.03 -0.18
N HIS A 28 6.31 0.95 -0.30
CA HIS A 28 7.23 1.78 0.48
C HIS A 28 7.02 3.28 0.22
N ILE A 29 6.98 3.68 -1.05
CA ILE A 29 6.79 5.08 -1.46
C ILE A 29 5.42 5.58 -0.98
N THR A 30 4.36 4.79 -1.13
CA THR A 30 3.02 5.15 -0.61
C THR A 30 3.06 5.38 0.89
N ALA A 31 3.74 4.54 1.67
CA ALA A 31 3.91 4.75 3.11
C ALA A 31 4.68 6.03 3.43
N GLU A 32 5.76 6.34 2.68
CA GLU A 32 6.48 7.61 2.83
C GLU A 32 5.59 8.81 2.52
N ARG A 33 4.78 8.75 1.45
CA ARG A 33 3.85 9.84 1.08
C ARG A 33 2.81 10.09 2.16
N LEU A 34 2.20 9.03 2.67
CA LEU A 34 1.17 9.12 3.70
C LEU A 34 1.74 9.62 5.03
N PHE A 35 2.79 8.99 5.54
CA PHE A 35 3.16 9.14 6.95
C PHE A 35 4.37 10.03 7.22
N VAL A 36 5.19 10.28 6.21
CA VAL A 36 6.37 11.17 6.33
C VAL A 36 6.11 12.51 5.65
N GLN A 37 5.43 12.49 4.51
CA GLN A 37 5.10 13.71 3.75
C GLN A 37 3.69 14.24 4.05
N HIS A 38 2.90 13.51 4.84
CA HIS A 38 1.55 13.91 5.27
C HIS A 38 0.60 14.23 4.10
N ILE A 39 0.75 13.49 3.00
CA ILE A 39 -0.18 13.57 1.86
C ILE A 39 -1.40 12.74 2.24
N SER A 40 -2.60 13.31 2.09
CA SER A 40 -3.86 12.59 2.36
C SER A 40 -4.04 11.42 1.38
N ILE A 41 -4.85 10.43 1.75
CA ILE A 41 -5.15 9.30 0.84
C ILE A 41 -5.75 9.81 -0.47
N ASP A 42 -6.65 10.80 -0.41
CA ASP A 42 -7.35 11.36 -1.57
C ASP A 42 -6.41 12.15 -2.51
N ASP A 43 -5.31 12.67 -1.97
CA ASP A 43 -4.30 13.42 -2.73
C ASP A 43 -3.18 12.53 -3.31
N LEU A 44 -3.21 11.22 -3.07
CA LEU A 44 -2.21 10.31 -3.62
C LEU A 44 -2.31 10.19 -5.14
N LEU A 45 -1.20 10.46 -5.83
CA LEU A 45 -1.13 10.38 -7.29
C LEU A 45 -0.29 9.18 -7.76
N PHE A 46 -0.93 8.03 -7.94
CA PHE A 46 -0.23 6.80 -8.35
C PHE A 46 0.49 6.90 -9.69
N THR A 47 -0.20 7.40 -10.71
CA THR A 47 0.33 7.46 -12.08
C THR A 47 1.33 8.60 -12.31
N LYS A 48 1.27 9.66 -11.49
CA LYS A 48 2.09 10.88 -11.65
C LYS A 48 3.25 10.97 -10.66
N ASP A 49 3.18 10.27 -9.52
CA ASP A 49 4.22 10.31 -8.49
C ASP A 49 4.71 8.90 -8.13
N ILE A 50 3.86 8.05 -7.54
CA ILE A 50 4.28 6.78 -6.93
C ILE A 50 4.91 5.82 -7.95
N TYR A 51 4.23 5.54 -9.08
CA TYR A 51 4.74 4.62 -10.09
C TYR A 51 5.99 5.15 -10.81
N PRO A 52 6.05 6.43 -11.24
CA PRO A 52 7.30 7.01 -11.74
C PRO A 52 8.47 6.92 -10.75
N ALA A 53 8.23 7.18 -9.47
CA ALA A 53 9.25 7.09 -8.43
C ALA A 53 9.76 5.65 -8.26
N ALA A 54 8.85 4.66 -8.20
CA ALA A 54 9.22 3.25 -8.14
C ALA A 54 10.02 2.81 -9.39
N ALA A 55 9.65 3.32 -10.57
CA ALA A 55 10.36 3.01 -11.81
C ALA A 55 11.78 3.59 -11.85
N LYS A 56 11.98 4.79 -11.28
CA LYS A 56 13.30 5.42 -11.14
C LYS A 56 14.22 4.59 -10.24
N LEU A 57 13.72 4.07 -9.12
CA LEU A 57 14.49 3.20 -8.22
C LEU A 57 14.94 1.89 -8.89
N LEU A 58 14.16 1.39 -9.86
CA LEU A 58 14.46 0.15 -10.58
C LEU A 58 15.30 0.34 -11.84
N ASP A 59 15.60 1.59 -12.22
CA ASP A 59 16.20 1.94 -13.52
C ASP A 59 15.43 1.30 -14.70
N LYS A 60 14.10 1.49 -14.73
CA LYS A 60 13.20 0.95 -15.76
C LYS A 60 12.23 2.01 -16.27
N LYS A 61 11.66 1.74 -17.46
CA LYS A 61 10.60 2.56 -18.05
C LYS A 61 9.32 2.50 -17.20
N PRO A 62 8.70 3.65 -16.85
CA PRO A 62 7.49 3.71 -16.01
C PRO A 62 6.37 2.78 -16.46
N VAL A 63 6.02 2.78 -17.76
CA VAL A 63 4.93 1.95 -18.30
C VAL A 63 5.09 0.45 -18.02
N ASN A 64 6.33 -0.05 -17.99
CA ASN A 64 6.61 -1.47 -17.73
C ASN A 64 6.53 -1.79 -16.23
N VAL A 65 6.90 -0.81 -15.39
CA VAL A 65 6.89 -0.94 -13.95
C VAL A 65 5.46 -0.84 -13.42
N THR A 66 4.67 0.15 -13.87
CA THR A 66 3.24 0.30 -13.56
C THR A 66 2.48 -1.00 -13.78
N ARG A 67 2.54 -1.55 -15.01
CA ARG A 67 1.86 -2.81 -15.34
C ARG A 67 2.32 -3.99 -14.48
N ARG A 68 3.58 -3.99 -14.01
CA ARG A 68 4.09 -5.04 -13.12
C ARG A 68 3.59 -4.86 -11.70
N ILE A 69 3.51 -3.62 -11.21
CA ILE A 69 2.95 -3.28 -9.91
C ILE A 69 1.49 -3.74 -9.86
N GLU A 70 0.67 -3.31 -10.81
CA GLU A 70 -0.77 -3.64 -10.85
C GLU A 70 -1.01 -5.16 -10.87
N ARG A 71 -0.26 -5.90 -11.71
CA ARG A 71 -0.38 -7.37 -11.74
C ARG A 71 0.06 -8.03 -10.44
N LEU A 72 1.07 -7.50 -9.77
CA LEU A 72 1.52 -8.04 -8.48
C LEU A 72 0.53 -7.70 -7.36
N ALA A 73 -0.07 -6.51 -7.39
CA ALA A 73 -1.12 -6.11 -6.46
C ALA A 73 -2.33 -7.04 -6.61
N ASN A 74 -2.88 -7.19 -7.83
CA ASN A 74 -3.98 -8.12 -8.09
C ASN A 74 -3.65 -9.54 -7.62
N HIS A 75 -2.43 -10.02 -7.87
CA HIS A 75 -2.02 -11.33 -7.41
C HIS A 75 -1.94 -11.45 -5.87
N CYS A 76 -1.56 -10.37 -5.17
CA CYS A 76 -1.60 -10.33 -3.71
C CYS A 76 -3.05 -10.36 -3.22
N GLN A 77 -3.96 -9.61 -3.84
CA GLN A 77 -5.39 -9.64 -3.52
C GLN A 77 -5.98 -11.03 -3.72
N ASP A 78 -5.75 -11.66 -4.88
CA ASP A 78 -6.19 -13.03 -5.16
C ASP A 78 -5.73 -14.00 -4.06
N LYS A 79 -4.48 -13.84 -3.62
CA LYS A 79 -3.88 -14.70 -2.61
C LYS A 79 -4.46 -14.46 -1.21
N LEU A 80 -4.69 -13.20 -0.85
CA LEU A 80 -5.35 -12.83 0.41
C LEU A 80 -6.76 -13.40 0.49
N LEU A 81 -7.53 -13.31 -0.59
CA LEU A 81 -8.88 -13.87 -0.70
C LEU A 81 -8.86 -15.39 -0.62
N ALA A 82 -8.03 -16.05 -1.44
CA ALA A 82 -7.95 -17.51 -1.50
C ALA A 82 -7.51 -18.16 -0.16
N ASP A 83 -6.66 -17.48 0.60
CA ASP A 83 -6.14 -18.00 1.87
C ASP A 83 -6.95 -17.52 3.09
N GLY A 84 -8.02 -16.73 2.90
CA GLY A 84 -8.81 -16.20 4.01
C GLY A 84 -8.04 -15.22 4.90
N LEU A 85 -7.05 -14.51 4.35
CA LEU A 85 -6.16 -13.60 5.08
C LEU A 85 -6.60 -12.13 5.03
N VAL A 86 -7.71 -11.83 4.36
CA VAL A 86 -8.21 -10.45 4.18
C VAL A 86 -8.37 -9.74 5.51
N GLU A 87 -9.10 -10.31 6.47
CA GLU A 87 -9.35 -9.66 7.75
C GLU A 87 -8.05 -9.37 8.52
N LYS A 88 -7.07 -10.28 8.44
CA LYS A 88 -5.76 -10.14 9.11
C LYS A 88 -4.97 -8.93 8.63
N TYR A 89 -5.02 -8.59 7.34
CA TYR A 89 -4.20 -7.50 6.77
C TYR A 89 -5.00 -6.22 6.52
N ILE A 90 -6.31 -6.33 6.30
CA ILE A 90 -7.18 -5.21 5.93
C ILE A 90 -7.99 -4.73 7.14
N GLY A 91 -8.38 -5.62 8.06
CA GLY A 91 -9.11 -5.29 9.28
C GLY A 91 -10.63 -5.39 9.16
N LYS A 92 -11.14 -5.89 8.02
CA LYS A 92 -12.53 -6.27 7.82
C LYS A 92 -12.61 -7.42 6.82
N PRO A 93 -13.61 -8.30 6.88
CA PRO A 93 -13.89 -9.25 5.79
C PRO A 93 -14.33 -8.50 4.53
N ALA A 94 -13.89 -8.97 3.37
CA ALA A 94 -14.30 -8.46 2.07
C ALA A 94 -14.06 -9.52 0.99
N ASP A 95 -14.98 -9.61 0.02
CA ASP A 95 -14.86 -10.49 -1.14
C ASP A 95 -14.14 -9.80 -2.32
N ASP A 96 -13.98 -8.48 -2.24
CA ASP A 96 -13.25 -7.64 -3.19
C ASP A 96 -12.52 -6.52 -2.41
N LEU A 97 -11.27 -6.25 -2.80
CA LEU A 97 -10.42 -5.22 -2.20
C LEU A 97 -10.32 -3.96 -3.07
N GLY A 98 -11.06 -3.90 -4.18
CA GLY A 98 -11.08 -2.76 -5.09
C GLY A 98 -9.97 -2.85 -6.13
N ASP A 99 -9.37 -1.70 -6.43
CA ASP A 99 -8.36 -1.60 -7.47
C ASP A 99 -6.93 -1.85 -6.92
N PRO A 100 -5.90 -1.96 -7.78
CA PRO A 100 -4.53 -2.14 -7.32
C PRO A 100 -4.02 -1.09 -6.32
N HIS A 101 -4.52 0.16 -6.41
CA HIS A 101 -4.13 1.27 -5.55
C HIS A 101 -4.63 1.07 -4.13
N ASP A 102 -5.88 0.61 -3.97
CA ASP A 102 -6.48 0.31 -2.67
C ASP A 102 -5.61 -0.69 -1.90
N LEU A 103 -5.22 -1.78 -2.57
CA LEU A 103 -4.33 -2.77 -1.94
C LEU A 103 -2.97 -2.19 -1.60
N ILE A 104 -2.38 -1.35 -2.46
CA ILE A 104 -1.09 -0.72 -2.17
C ILE A 104 -1.19 0.18 -0.94
N ILE A 105 -2.28 0.94 -0.79
CA ILE A 105 -2.55 1.76 0.40
C ILE A 105 -2.67 0.85 1.62
N TYR A 106 -3.47 -0.21 1.57
CA TYR A 106 -3.65 -1.12 2.71
C TYR A 106 -2.32 -1.74 3.16
N LEU A 107 -1.51 -2.21 2.21
CA LEU A 107 -0.19 -2.76 2.51
C LEU A 107 0.78 -1.70 3.03
N ALA A 108 0.68 -0.45 2.56
CA ALA A 108 1.52 0.65 3.03
C ALA A 108 1.21 1.00 4.49
N VAL A 109 -0.08 1.07 4.84
CA VAL A 109 -0.54 1.27 6.22
C VAL A 109 -0.07 0.12 7.11
N TYR A 110 -0.27 -1.13 6.69
CA TYR A 110 0.17 -2.29 7.46
C TYR A 110 1.68 -2.34 7.63
N ALA A 111 2.45 -2.04 6.57
CA ALA A 111 3.91 -2.03 6.62
C ALA A 111 4.45 -0.95 7.58
N TYR A 112 3.81 0.22 7.62
CA TYR A 112 4.26 1.34 8.44
C TYR A 112 3.82 1.22 9.91
N LEU A 113 2.54 0.96 10.15
CA LEU A 113 1.95 0.95 11.49
C LEU A 113 1.94 -0.44 12.15
N GLY A 114 2.07 -1.52 11.37
CA GLY A 114 1.89 -2.89 11.86
C GLY A 114 0.43 -3.24 12.16
N GLU A 115 -0.52 -2.39 11.74
CA GLU A 115 -1.95 -2.55 12.00
C GLU A 115 -2.74 -2.65 10.69
N PRO A 116 -3.81 -3.47 10.64
CA PRO A 116 -4.72 -3.53 9.50
C PRO A 116 -5.38 -2.19 9.22
N PHE A 117 -5.60 -1.86 7.95
CA PHE A 117 -6.08 -0.55 7.51
C PHE A 117 -7.28 -0.01 8.30
N TYR A 118 -8.37 -0.78 8.40
CA TYR A 118 -9.57 -0.33 9.11
C TYR A 118 -9.38 -0.20 10.62
N LYS A 119 -8.46 -0.96 11.21
CA LYS A 119 -8.09 -0.81 12.61
C LYS A 119 -7.22 0.44 12.82
N ALA A 120 -6.30 0.72 11.89
CA ALA A 120 -5.49 1.92 11.91
C ALA A 120 -6.35 3.19 11.78
N LEU A 121 -7.38 3.20 10.93
CA LEU A 121 -8.34 4.32 10.83
C LEU A 121 -9.04 4.63 12.17
N GLN A 122 -9.29 3.61 12.99
CA GLN A 122 -9.93 3.78 14.30
C GLN A 122 -8.94 4.23 15.38
N LEU A 123 -7.71 3.71 15.34
CA LEU A 123 -6.68 3.99 16.35
C LEU A 123 -5.99 5.33 16.13
N TYR A 124 -5.84 5.75 14.87
CA TYR A 124 -5.05 6.91 14.46
C TYR A 124 -5.79 7.78 13.43
N PRO A 125 -7.04 8.22 13.71
CA PRO A 125 -7.82 8.99 12.75
C PRO A 125 -7.12 10.27 12.27
N GLU A 126 -6.28 10.88 13.12
CA GLU A 126 -5.49 12.07 12.83
C GLU A 126 -4.44 11.87 11.73
N LEU A 127 -3.99 10.63 11.48
CA LEU A 127 -3.04 10.33 10.40
C LEU A 127 -3.70 10.26 9.02
N PHE A 128 -5.03 10.17 8.98
CA PHE A 128 -5.81 10.00 7.75
C PHE A 128 -6.77 11.16 7.49
N ALA A 129 -6.99 12.04 8.48
CA ALA A 129 -7.77 13.26 8.33
C ALA A 129 -7.12 14.19 7.30
N SER A 130 -7.92 14.82 6.44
CA SER A 130 -7.41 15.85 5.53
C SER A 130 -6.98 17.08 6.34
N GLN A 131 -6.03 17.88 5.83
CA GLN A 131 -5.67 19.16 6.48
C GLN A 131 -6.86 20.11 6.66
N ALA A 132 -7.93 19.95 5.86
CA ALA A 132 -9.19 20.68 6.00
C ALA A 132 -10.04 20.27 7.22
N ASP A 133 -9.78 19.09 7.79
CA ASP A 133 -10.55 18.52 8.92
C ASP A 133 -9.91 18.81 10.28
N LEU A 134 -8.67 19.33 10.30
CA LEU A 134 -7.99 19.73 11.54
C LEU A 134 -8.46 21.14 11.94
N PRO A 135 -8.97 21.33 13.17
CA PRO A 135 -9.34 22.65 13.65
C PRO A 135 -8.11 23.55 13.60
N SER A 136 -8.26 24.73 12.99
CA SER A 136 -7.23 25.77 13.00
C SER A 136 -6.83 26.02 14.44
N LEU A 137 -5.57 25.76 14.78
CA LEU A 137 -5.03 26.17 16.08
C LEU A 137 -5.13 27.70 16.19
N PRO A 138 -5.60 28.23 17.33
CA PRO A 138 -5.75 29.66 17.55
C PRO A 138 -4.42 30.42 17.53
#